data_AF-A0A423P5E9-F1
#
_entry.id   AF-A0A423P5E9-F1
#
_cell.length_a   1.000
_cell.length_b   1.000
_cell.length_c   1.000
_cell.angle_alpha   90.00
_cell.angle_beta   90.00
_cell.angle_gamma   90.00
#
_symmetry.space_group_name_H-M   'P 1'
#
loop_
_entity.id
_entity.type
_entity.pdbx_description
1 polymer ?
#
loop_
_entity_poly.entity_id
_entity_poly.type
_entity_poly.pdbx_seq_one_letter_code
_entity_poly.pdbx_strand_id
1 'polypeptide(L)'
;MMKLKVITGVLMSLAMMSTAYAATCPTISVTHPTNAEDLTFTSARIKDKNTANSVVICRYEGKNDVDVSAGYRNGTPVKATGSGWEGDDCKTSDGDASKCAFAE
;
A
#
# COMPACT_ATOMS: atom_id res chain seq x y z
N MET A 1 37.59 12.05 -50.12
CA MET A 1 37.32 12.87 -48.93
C MET A 1 35.92 12.52 -48.42
N MET A 2 35.83 11.72 -47.37
CA MET A 2 34.59 11.11 -46.87
C MET A 2 34.08 11.97 -45.70
N LYS A 3 32.89 12.60 -45.84
CA LYS A 3 32.28 13.41 -44.78
C LYS A 3 31.49 12.50 -43.85
N LEU A 4 31.92 12.46 -42.59
CA LEU A 4 31.39 11.63 -41.50
C LEU A 4 29.91 11.95 -41.24
N LYS A 5 29.03 10.95 -41.32
CA LYS A 5 27.61 11.07 -40.94
C LYS A 5 27.52 10.96 -39.41
N VAL A 6 27.14 12.05 -38.75
CA VAL A 6 26.88 12.07 -37.30
C VAL A 6 25.56 11.34 -37.05
N ILE A 7 25.66 10.26 -36.28
CA ILE A 7 24.58 9.39 -35.88
C ILE A 7 23.83 10.12 -34.75
N THR A 8 22.66 10.67 -35.05
CA THR A 8 21.77 11.28 -34.04
C THR A 8 21.04 10.17 -33.28
N GLY A 9 21.79 9.43 -32.44
CA GLY A 9 21.21 8.52 -31.46
C GLY A 9 20.62 9.34 -30.32
N VAL A 10 19.32 9.62 -30.40
CA VAL A 10 18.59 10.13 -29.24
C VAL A 10 18.59 9.01 -28.20
N LEU A 11 19.42 9.17 -27.17
CA LEU A 11 19.25 8.49 -25.90
C LEU A 11 17.84 8.81 -25.41
N MET A 12 16.87 7.91 -25.66
CA MET A 12 15.69 7.83 -24.83
C MET A 12 16.15 7.29 -23.48
N SER A 13 16.51 8.24 -22.63
CA SER A 13 16.70 8.11 -21.20
C SER A 13 15.69 7.12 -20.63
N LEU A 14 16.21 6.03 -20.06
CA LEU A 14 15.51 5.10 -19.19
C LEU A 14 14.59 5.90 -18.26
N ALA A 15 13.28 5.77 -18.47
CA ALA A 15 12.32 6.05 -17.43
C ALA A 15 12.62 5.05 -16.30
N MET A 16 13.40 5.48 -15.31
CA MET A 16 13.45 4.82 -14.01
C MET A 16 12.09 5.02 -13.38
N MET A 17 11.10 4.24 -13.82
CA MET A 17 9.86 4.05 -13.09
C MET A 17 10.27 3.41 -11.77
N SER A 18 10.45 4.29 -10.79
CA SER A 18 10.63 3.94 -9.40
C SER A 18 9.50 2.98 -9.08
N THR A 19 9.82 1.71 -8.90
CA THR A 19 8.89 0.77 -8.30
C THR A 19 8.70 1.29 -6.88
N ALA A 20 7.74 2.19 -6.68
CA ALA A 20 7.22 2.50 -5.36
C ALA A 20 6.91 1.14 -4.74
N TYR A 21 7.64 0.80 -3.69
CA TYR A 21 7.48 -0.48 -3.01
C TYR A 21 6.00 -0.62 -2.66
N ALA A 22 5.39 -1.73 -3.05
CA ALA A 22 4.01 -2.00 -2.67
C ALA A 22 3.97 -2.10 -1.14
N ALA A 23 3.40 -1.09 -0.50
CA ALA A 23 3.22 -1.02 0.93
C ALA A 23 2.05 -1.92 1.33
N THR A 24 2.10 -2.44 2.56
CA THR A 24 1.04 -3.25 3.14
C THR A 24 0.62 -2.65 4.47
N CYS A 25 -0.59 -2.98 4.91
CA CYS A 25 -1.02 -2.67 6.25
C CYS A 25 -0.06 -3.31 7.27
N PRO A 26 0.44 -2.57 8.27
CA PRO A 26 1.42 -3.09 9.21
C PRO A 26 0.81 -4.15 10.12
N THR A 27 1.65 -4.95 10.77
CA THR A 27 1.23 -5.74 11.94
C THR A 27 1.00 -4.79 13.12
N ILE A 28 -0.14 -4.97 13.81
CA ILE A 28 -0.48 -4.20 15.00
C ILE A 28 -0.56 -5.15 16.19
N SER A 29 0.11 -4.79 17.28
CA SER A 29 0.05 -5.51 18.55
C SER A 29 -0.51 -4.60 19.64
N VAL A 30 -1.35 -5.13 20.51
CA VAL A 30 -1.90 -4.42 21.66
C VAL A 30 -1.36 -5.06 22.94
N THR A 31 -0.82 -4.23 23.83
CA THR A 31 -0.37 -4.65 25.15
C THR A 31 -1.47 -4.37 26.18
N HIS A 32 -1.81 -5.41 26.92
CA HIS A 32 -2.66 -5.38 28.10
C HIS A 32 -1.78 -5.43 29.37
N PRO A 33 -2.33 -5.14 30.56
CA PRO A 33 -1.55 -5.14 31.80
C PRO A 33 -0.76 -6.42 32.08
N THR A 34 -1.23 -7.57 31.57
CA THR A 34 -0.66 -8.89 31.86
C THR A 34 -0.15 -9.66 30.64
N ASN A 35 -0.38 -9.17 29.43
CA ASN A 35 -0.05 -9.88 28.18
C ASN A 35 -0.02 -8.93 26.98
N ALA A 36 0.45 -9.42 25.84
CA ALA A 36 0.28 -8.74 24.55
C ALA A 36 -0.42 -9.69 23.57
N GLU A 37 -1.04 -9.13 22.55
CA GLU A 37 -1.58 -9.89 21.43
C GLU A 37 -1.39 -9.16 20.11
N ASP A 38 -1.15 -9.92 19.07
CA ASP A 38 -1.19 -9.44 17.70
C ASP A 38 -2.63 -9.44 17.21
N LEU A 39 -3.05 -8.34 16.62
CA LEU A 39 -4.38 -8.21 16.06
C LEU A 39 -4.43 -8.88 14.69
N THR A 40 -5.58 -9.47 14.38
CA THR A 40 -5.84 -10.07 13.07
C THR A 40 -6.26 -8.98 12.10
N PHE A 41 -5.53 -8.82 11.00
CA PHE A 41 -5.95 -7.92 9.93
C PHE A 41 -7.24 -8.41 9.29
N THR A 42 -8.18 -7.51 8.97
CA THR A 42 -9.48 -7.90 8.39
C THR A 42 -9.77 -7.22 7.07
N SER A 43 -9.45 -5.93 6.97
CA SER A 43 -9.75 -5.16 5.76
C SER A 43 -8.90 -3.90 5.65
N ALA A 44 -8.81 -3.38 4.43
CA ALA A 44 -8.30 -2.05 4.16
C ALA A 44 -9.31 -1.27 3.32
N ARG A 45 -9.34 0.06 3.49
CA ARG A 45 -10.13 0.97 2.64
C ARG A 45 -9.27 2.14 2.20
N ILE A 46 -9.29 2.46 0.91
CA ILE A 46 -8.75 3.71 0.40
C ILE A 46 -9.84 4.79 0.51
N LYS A 47 -9.51 5.94 1.08
CA LYS A 47 -10.31 7.16 0.97
C LYS A 47 -9.53 8.24 0.25
N ASP A 48 -10.26 9.18 -0.37
CA ASP A 48 -9.70 10.33 -1.08
C ASP A 48 -8.65 9.92 -2.13
N LYS A 49 -8.95 8.80 -2.82
CA LYS A 49 -8.08 8.15 -3.80
C LYS A 49 -7.66 9.11 -4.90
N ASN A 50 -6.46 8.89 -5.45
CA ASN A 50 -5.88 9.70 -6.51
C ASN A 50 -5.58 11.16 -6.13
N THR A 51 -5.47 11.47 -4.82
CA THR A 51 -5.16 12.81 -4.33
C THR A 51 -4.01 12.76 -3.32
N ALA A 52 -3.37 13.91 -3.07
CA ALA A 52 -2.37 14.01 -1.99
C ALA A 52 -2.94 13.74 -0.59
N ASN A 53 -4.28 13.74 -0.43
CA ASN A 53 -4.95 13.44 0.82
C ASN A 53 -5.34 11.96 0.95
N SER A 54 -4.94 11.10 0.00
CA SER A 54 -5.25 9.68 0.04
C SER A 54 -4.83 9.06 1.38
N VAL A 55 -5.71 8.23 1.93
CA VAL A 55 -5.46 7.47 3.16
C VAL A 55 -5.87 6.02 2.96
N VAL A 56 -5.01 5.10 3.41
CA VAL A 56 -5.38 3.68 3.57
C VAL A 56 -5.76 3.45 5.03
N ILE A 57 -7.00 3.07 5.27
CA ILE A 57 -7.52 2.71 6.59
C ILE A 57 -7.45 1.20 6.71
N CYS A 58 -6.47 0.70 7.44
CA CYS A 58 -6.30 -0.69 7.80
C CYS A 58 -7.15 -0.99 9.04
N ARG A 59 -7.88 -2.09 9.05
CA ARG A 59 -8.72 -2.54 10.16
C ARG A 59 -8.25 -3.89 10.67
N TYR A 60 -8.36 -4.04 11.98
CA TYR A 60 -7.90 -5.20 12.71
C TYR A 60 -8.89 -5.55 13.81
N GLU A 61 -8.99 -6.84 14.10
CA GLU A 61 -9.78 -7.40 15.20
C GLU A 61 -8.84 -8.11 16.18
N GLY A 62 -9.02 -7.82 17.47
CA GLY A 62 -8.34 -8.44 18.60
C GLY A 62 -9.29 -9.34 19.40
N LYS A 63 -8.83 -9.81 20.56
CA LYS A 63 -9.70 -10.56 21.47
C LYS A 63 -10.58 -9.59 22.26
N ASN A 64 -11.66 -10.11 22.85
CA ASN A 64 -12.55 -9.36 23.75
C ASN A 64 -13.12 -8.07 23.12
N ASP A 65 -13.58 -8.17 21.87
CA ASP A 65 -14.23 -7.07 21.14
C ASP A 65 -13.35 -5.82 20.95
N VAL A 66 -12.03 -6.02 20.84
CA VAL A 66 -11.08 -4.96 20.49
C VAL A 66 -11.05 -4.79 18.97
N ASP A 67 -11.57 -3.67 18.48
CA ASP A 67 -11.42 -3.24 17.09
C ASP A 67 -10.42 -2.10 16.98
N VAL A 68 -9.44 -2.24 16.10
CA VAL A 68 -8.42 -1.21 15.85
C VAL A 68 -8.42 -0.79 14.39
N SER A 69 -8.20 0.51 14.18
CA SER A 69 -7.93 1.04 12.84
C SER A 69 -6.64 1.85 12.82
N ALA A 70 -5.85 1.67 11.77
CA ALA A 70 -4.63 2.42 11.51
C ALA A 70 -4.76 3.14 10.16
N GLY A 71 -4.45 4.43 10.14
CA GLY A 71 -4.52 5.24 8.92
C GLY A 71 -3.13 5.53 8.37
N TYR A 72 -2.84 5.03 7.16
CA TYR A 72 -1.61 5.34 6.42
C TYR A 72 -1.81 6.57 5.54
N ARG A 73 -0.99 7.60 5.72
CA ARG A 73 -0.99 8.86 4.94
C ARG A 73 0.44 9.22 4.58
N ASN A 74 0.72 9.39 3.29
CA ASN A 74 2.06 9.81 2.83
C ASN A 74 2.07 11.04 1.90
N GLY A 75 0.95 11.77 1.79
CA GLY A 75 0.90 12.98 0.96
C GLY A 75 0.85 12.71 -0.55
N THR A 76 0.70 11.45 -0.94
CA THR A 76 0.69 10.98 -2.34
C THR A 76 -0.60 10.23 -2.66
N PRO A 77 -1.05 10.27 -3.94
CA PRO A 77 -2.10 9.39 -4.44
C PRO A 77 -1.85 7.92 -4.12
N VAL A 78 -2.85 7.21 -3.61
CA VAL A 78 -2.73 5.76 -3.39
C VAL A 78 -3.42 4.96 -4.50
N LYS A 79 -2.76 3.90 -4.97
CA LYS A 79 -3.31 2.91 -5.90
C LYS A 79 -3.36 1.53 -5.27
N ALA A 80 -4.51 0.88 -5.37
CA ALA A 80 -4.69 -0.54 -5.02
C ALA A 80 -3.86 -1.43 -5.97
N THR A 81 -3.05 -2.34 -5.41
CA THR A 81 -2.18 -3.24 -6.20
C THR A 81 -2.31 -4.71 -5.80
N GLY A 82 -2.76 -5.02 -4.59
CA GLY A 82 -3.01 -6.38 -4.11
C GLY A 82 -4.23 -7.06 -4.75
N SER A 83 -4.31 -8.38 -4.61
CA SER A 83 -5.37 -9.21 -5.21
C SER A 83 -6.71 -9.17 -4.47
N GLY A 84 -6.75 -8.68 -3.23
CA GLY A 84 -7.95 -8.62 -2.39
C GLY A 84 -8.78 -7.34 -2.56
N TRP A 85 -8.35 -6.42 -3.43
CA TRP A 85 -9.07 -5.16 -3.66
C TRP A 85 -10.27 -5.35 -4.58
N GLU A 86 -11.43 -4.89 -4.13
CA GLU A 86 -12.66 -4.72 -4.89
C GLU A 86 -13.01 -3.22 -4.89
N GLY A 87 -12.53 -2.51 -5.92
CA GLY A 87 -12.62 -1.05 -5.98
C GLY A 87 -11.69 -0.39 -4.97
N ASP A 88 -12.28 0.28 -3.97
CA ASP A 88 -11.54 1.01 -2.92
C ASP A 88 -11.60 0.31 -1.56
N ASP A 89 -12.21 -0.87 -1.51
CA ASP A 89 -12.27 -1.74 -0.34
C ASP A 89 -11.46 -3.00 -0.60
N CYS A 90 -10.72 -3.47 0.41
CA CYS A 90 -10.04 -4.76 0.40
C CYS A 90 -10.46 -5.56 1.62
N LYS A 91 -10.72 -6.84 1.45
CA LYS A 91 -11.09 -7.76 2.53
C LYS A 91 -10.27 -9.03 2.42
N THR A 92 -9.93 -9.61 3.56
CA THR A 92 -9.26 -10.92 3.62
C THR A 92 -9.95 -11.78 4.66
N SER A 93 -10.08 -13.08 4.38
CA SER A 93 -10.65 -14.04 5.33
C SER A 93 -9.59 -14.79 6.13
N ASP A 94 -8.32 -14.65 5.74
CA ASP A 94 -7.17 -15.36 6.31
C ASP A 94 -6.17 -14.42 6.99
N GLY A 95 -6.51 -13.14 7.15
CA GLY A 95 -5.66 -12.16 7.82
C GLY A 95 -4.43 -11.71 7.03
N ASP A 96 -4.29 -12.13 5.77
CA ASP A 96 -3.11 -11.81 4.97
C ASP A 96 -3.18 -10.38 4.40
N ALA A 97 -2.57 -9.44 5.12
CA ALA A 97 -2.49 -8.03 4.72
C ALA A 97 -1.79 -7.80 3.36
N SER A 98 -1.00 -8.74 2.84
CA SER A 98 -0.34 -8.61 1.54
C SER A 98 -1.32 -8.62 0.37
N LYS A 99 -2.50 -9.25 0.54
CA LYS A 99 -3.59 -9.19 -0.44
C LYS A 99 -4.18 -7.80 -0.57
N CYS A 100 -3.98 -6.94 0.44
CA CYS A 100 -4.36 -5.54 0.42
C CYS A 100 -3.19 -4.59 0.16
N ALA A 101 -2.13 -5.06 -0.53
CA ALA A 101 -1.02 -4.20 -0.90
C ALA A 101 -1.46 -2.99 -1.74
N PHE A 102 -0.77 -1.86 -1.57
CA PHE A 102 -1.03 -0.61 -2.26
C PHE A 102 0.27 0.10 -2.62
N ALA A 103 0.24 0.97 -3.63
CA ALA A 103 1.36 1.78 -4.06
C ALA A 103 1.04 3.28 -3.98
N GLU A 104 2.07 4.09 -3.85
CA GLU A 104 2.05 5.55 -3.87
C GLU A 104 2.41 6.14 -5.24
#